data_AF-A0A651F2V0-F1
#
_entry.id   AF-A0A651F2V0-F1
#
_cell.length_a   1.000
_cell.length_b   1.000
_cell.length_c   1.000
_cell.angle_alpha   90.00
_cell.angle_beta   90.00
_cell.angle_gamma   90.00
#
_symmetry.space_group_name_H-M   'P 1'
#
loop_
_entity.id
_entity.type
_entity.pdbx_description
1 polymer ?
#
loop_
_entity_poly.entity_id
_entity_poly.type
_entity_poly.pdbx_seq_one_letter_code
_entity_poly.pdbx_strand_id
1 'polypeptide(L)'
;MNRLLSFFFILINSLCVAQIAEFEVYFPFDDDNLTKSAREKLDSEIFSIPKSRIDSIQIFGHCDSLGTDEYNLELSARRVMSVKRYLISRGFELSQLRSNYFGRSLPKYTNDEDEKRALNRRCEIIVYHQPNIPFYSNLKIEDLDLKPGENYILPNLHFVGNQIVPMWYSFDVLNDLRNAFFRYPQMKAEFHGHVCCVNDKPLSEERAFFVYQFLVENGVEKSRLTPKGFGNLRPFVKETRAEEELQNRRVEIAVLQREDQAASLPLDFRKVQDINMPLRGIEFITGKGGLYPSGRFMLKLLGESIAESRGVHHEIQVNINGLNERLSEMRVQEIRRQLESFGCRENQFSVIAIQPEEPRGKSKRIDLYVRMFKLHSER
;
A
#
# COMPACT_ATOMS: atom_id res chain seq x y z
N MET A 1 34.13 -12.26 -46.52
CA MET A 1 33.39 -10.98 -46.59
C MET A 1 32.34 -10.97 -45.49
N ASN A 2 32.63 -10.22 -44.43
CA ASN A 2 31.85 -10.14 -43.20
C ASN A 2 30.45 -9.56 -43.47
N ARG A 3 29.40 -10.27 -43.08
CA ARG A 3 28.07 -9.68 -42.88
C ARG A 3 27.99 -9.19 -41.44
N LEU A 4 28.11 -7.89 -41.24
CA LEU A 4 27.80 -7.24 -39.97
C LEU A 4 26.33 -7.49 -39.63
N LEU A 5 26.08 -8.24 -38.54
CA LEU A 5 24.83 -8.14 -37.80
C LEU A 5 24.84 -6.78 -37.08
N SER A 6 23.99 -5.85 -37.52
CA SER A 6 23.65 -4.68 -36.72
C SER A 6 22.77 -5.13 -35.55
N PHE A 7 23.39 -5.34 -34.39
CA PHE A 7 22.69 -5.36 -33.10
C PHE A 7 22.19 -3.95 -32.81
N PHE A 8 20.93 -3.69 -33.11
CA PHE A 8 20.24 -2.50 -32.62
C PHE A 8 19.86 -2.75 -31.16
N PHE A 9 20.82 -2.54 -30.25
CA PHE A 9 20.58 -2.52 -28.82
C PHE A 9 19.81 -1.23 -28.52
N ILE A 10 18.48 -1.30 -28.52
CA ILE A 10 17.66 -0.19 -28.02
C ILE A 10 17.86 -0.16 -26.50
N LEU A 11 18.86 0.61 -26.06
CA LEU A 11 18.93 1.15 -24.71
C LEU A 11 17.73 2.08 -24.52
N ILE A 12 16.56 1.52 -24.22
CA ILE A 12 15.52 2.29 -23.55
C ILE A 12 16.06 2.53 -22.14
N ASN A 13 16.82 3.61 -21.98
CA ASN A 13 16.95 4.25 -20.67
C ASN A 13 15.52 4.62 -20.29
N SER A 14 14.89 3.78 -19.47
CA SER A 14 13.66 4.14 -18.79
C SER A 14 14.03 5.31 -17.87
N LEU A 15 13.81 6.53 -18.37
CA LEU A 15 13.81 7.74 -17.55
C LEU A 15 12.65 7.56 -16.57
N CYS A 16 12.97 6.96 -15.44
CA CYS A 16 12.10 6.85 -14.29
C CYS A 16 11.81 8.29 -13.84
N VAL A 17 10.67 8.84 -14.22
CA VAL A 17 10.29 10.21 -13.84
C VAL A 17 9.97 10.18 -12.35
N ALA A 18 10.71 10.95 -11.55
CA ALA A 18 10.42 11.15 -10.14
C ALA A 18 8.97 11.68 -9.99
N GLN A 19 8.20 11.02 -9.13
CA GLN A 19 6.87 11.46 -8.73
C GLN A 19 6.99 12.48 -7.59
N ILE A 20 5.97 13.34 -7.48
CA ILE A 20 5.92 14.42 -6.51
C ILE A 20 4.64 14.29 -5.69
N ALA A 21 4.76 14.28 -4.36
CA ALA A 21 3.65 14.42 -3.44
C ALA A 21 3.78 15.74 -2.67
N GLU A 22 2.71 16.54 -2.64
CA GLU A 22 2.69 17.87 -2.01
C GLU A 22 1.59 17.95 -0.95
N PHE A 23 1.93 18.48 0.22
CA PHE A 23 0.96 18.72 1.28
C PHE A 23 1.45 19.77 2.28
N GLU A 24 0.54 20.19 3.16
CA GLU A 24 0.80 21.23 4.16
C GLU A 24 0.61 20.72 5.58
N VAL A 25 1.38 21.28 6.50
CA VAL A 25 1.18 21.13 7.95
C VAL A 25 1.10 22.49 8.61
N TYR A 26 0.19 22.64 9.56
CA TYR A 26 -0.13 23.92 10.19
C TYR A 26 0.36 24.00 11.63
N PHE A 27 0.63 25.24 12.05
CA PHE A 27 1.13 25.58 13.38
C PHE A 27 0.18 26.51 14.14
N PRO A 28 0.13 26.39 15.48
CA PRO A 28 -0.55 27.37 16.31
C PRO A 28 0.02 28.78 16.14
N PHE A 29 -0.75 29.78 16.59
CA PHE A 29 -0.28 31.15 16.61
C PHE A 29 0.97 31.26 17.48
N ASP A 30 1.97 31.99 16.98
CA ASP A 30 3.25 32.23 17.65
C ASP A 30 4.02 30.98 18.11
N ASP A 31 3.77 29.84 17.47
CA ASP A 31 4.34 28.55 17.88
C ASP A 31 5.03 27.83 16.70
N ASP A 32 6.02 27.02 17.04
CA ASP A 32 6.76 26.12 16.14
C ASP A 32 6.69 24.64 16.54
N ASN A 33 5.89 24.31 17.55
CA ASN A 33 5.61 22.94 17.96
C ASN A 33 4.66 22.24 16.98
N LEU A 34 5.04 21.03 16.56
CA LEU A 34 4.16 20.18 15.77
C LEU A 34 3.02 19.64 16.63
N THR A 35 1.80 20.06 16.30
CA THR A 35 0.59 19.52 16.91
C THR A 35 0.46 18.02 16.64
N LYS A 36 -0.39 17.34 17.40
CA LYS A 36 -0.71 15.92 17.15
C LYS A 36 -1.22 15.71 15.71
N SER A 37 -2.13 16.57 15.26
CA SER A 37 -2.68 16.53 13.90
C SER A 37 -1.59 16.72 12.83
N ALA A 38 -0.66 17.66 13.02
CA ALA A 38 0.45 17.87 12.09
C ALA A 38 1.37 16.64 11.99
N ARG A 39 1.67 16.00 13.13
CA ARG A 39 2.45 14.75 13.17
C ARG A 39 1.74 13.59 12.47
N GLU A 40 0.44 13.42 12.72
CA GLU A 40 -0.37 12.40 12.04
C GLU A 40 -0.41 12.63 10.52
N LYS A 41 -0.49 13.90 10.09
CA LYS A 41 -0.47 14.27 8.67
C LYS A 41 0.88 13.93 8.03
N LEU A 42 2.00 14.34 8.64
CA LEU A 42 3.35 13.95 8.20
C LEU A 42 3.47 12.45 8.11
N ASP A 43 2.97 11.74 9.12
CA ASP A 43 3.06 10.29 9.16
C ASP A 43 2.28 9.67 7.98
N SER A 44 1.07 10.13 7.74
CA SER A 44 0.24 9.62 6.65
C SER A 44 0.76 9.98 5.25
N GLU A 45 1.30 11.18 5.03
CA GLU A 45 1.67 11.58 3.67
C GLU A 45 3.09 11.11 3.29
N ILE A 46 4.01 11.03 4.25
CA ILE A 46 5.39 10.62 3.97
C ILE A 46 5.55 9.11 4.09
N PHE A 47 4.97 8.46 5.11
CA PHE A 47 5.14 7.01 5.30
C PHE A 47 4.17 6.16 4.44
N SER A 48 3.35 6.77 3.58
CA SER A 48 2.72 6.03 2.46
C SER A 48 3.77 5.56 1.47
N ILE A 49 4.84 6.33 1.32
CA ILE A 49 5.90 6.07 0.36
C ILE A 49 6.99 5.27 1.07
N PRO A 50 7.40 4.10 0.55
CA PRO A 50 8.56 3.39 1.06
C PRO A 50 9.78 4.31 1.14
N LYS A 51 10.47 4.34 2.27
CA LYS A 51 11.58 5.28 2.51
C LYS A 51 12.66 5.16 1.43
N SER A 52 12.96 3.95 0.97
CA SER A 52 13.88 3.70 -0.16
C SER A 52 13.51 4.40 -1.47
N ARG A 53 12.22 4.69 -1.68
CA ARG A 53 11.75 5.38 -2.87
C ARG A 53 11.82 6.88 -2.72
N ILE A 54 11.99 7.42 -1.51
CA ILE A 54 12.04 8.87 -1.30
C ILE A 54 13.45 9.36 -1.64
N ASP A 55 13.54 10.08 -2.77
CA ASP A 55 14.79 10.69 -3.23
C ASP A 55 15.14 11.90 -2.35
N SER A 56 14.16 12.79 -2.11
CA SER A 56 14.33 13.92 -1.21
C SER A 56 13.00 14.49 -0.72
N ILE A 57 13.05 15.17 0.43
CA ILE A 57 11.92 15.92 0.99
C ILE A 57 12.35 17.39 1.09
N GLN A 58 11.57 18.29 0.51
CA GLN A 58 11.74 19.73 0.62
C GLN A 58 10.70 20.30 1.58
N ILE A 59 11.14 21.20 2.45
CA ILE A 59 10.32 21.80 3.51
C ILE A 59 10.42 23.32 3.41
N PHE A 60 9.29 23.99 3.23
CA PHE A 60 9.22 25.45 3.11
C PHE A 60 8.39 26.05 4.25
N GLY A 61 9.01 26.87 5.09
CA GLY A 61 8.35 27.48 6.25
C GLY A 61 7.76 28.85 5.96
N HIS A 62 6.53 29.07 6.44
CA HIS A 62 5.80 30.33 6.28
C HIS A 62 5.18 30.80 7.60
N CYS A 63 4.93 32.10 7.68
CA CYS A 63 4.17 32.76 8.73
C CYS A 63 3.00 33.54 8.15
N ASP A 64 2.07 33.91 9.03
CA ASP A 64 1.02 34.85 8.69
C ASP A 64 1.52 36.30 8.74
N SER A 65 0.65 37.27 8.45
CA SER A 65 1.05 38.68 8.32
C SER A 65 1.41 39.38 9.63
N LEU A 66 1.16 38.77 10.80
CA LEU A 66 1.35 39.42 12.10
C LEU A 66 2.81 39.33 12.57
N GLY A 67 3.30 40.38 13.23
CA GLY A 67 4.69 40.48 13.69
C GLY A 67 5.63 41.13 12.66
N THR A 68 6.89 41.34 13.05
CA THR A 68 7.90 41.94 12.16
C THR A 68 8.42 40.92 11.13
N ASP A 69 9.07 41.41 10.08
CA ASP A 69 9.66 40.55 9.06
C ASP A 69 10.77 39.67 9.64
N GLU A 70 11.64 40.24 10.47
CA GLU A 70 12.75 39.53 11.13
C GLU A 70 12.22 38.41 12.03
N TYR A 71 11.22 38.74 12.86
CA TYR A 71 10.61 37.77 13.76
C TYR A 71 9.98 36.61 13.00
N ASN A 72 9.21 36.92 11.95
CA ASN A 72 8.56 35.90 11.14
C ASN A 72 9.56 35.04 10.38
N LEU A 73 10.66 35.61 9.92
CA LEU A 73 11.72 34.86 9.27
C LEU A 73 12.31 33.82 10.23
N GLU A 74 12.63 34.23 11.47
CA GLU A 74 13.12 33.31 12.50
C GLU A 74 12.09 32.25 12.90
N LEU A 75 10.82 32.65 13.10
CA LEU A 75 9.75 31.72 13.47
C LEU A 75 9.51 30.66 12.37
N SER A 76 9.49 31.07 11.11
CA SER A 76 9.36 30.14 9.99
C SER A 76 10.56 29.18 9.91
N ALA A 77 11.78 29.64 10.23
CA ALA A 77 12.96 28.78 10.31
C ALA A 77 12.84 27.74 11.44
N ARG A 78 12.32 28.13 12.61
CA ARG A 78 12.08 27.19 13.72
C ARG A 78 11.04 26.12 13.36
N ARG A 79 9.95 26.50 12.69
CA ARG A 79 8.92 25.56 12.20
C ARG A 79 9.49 24.51 11.25
N VAL A 80 10.31 24.95 10.28
CA VAL A 80 11.04 24.05 9.39
C VAL A 80 11.91 23.09 10.19
N MET A 81 12.64 23.60 11.19
CA MET A 81 13.50 22.78 12.04
C MET A 81 12.70 21.74 12.84
N SER A 82 11.52 22.09 13.35
CA SER A 82 10.62 21.15 14.04
C SER A 82 10.17 20.01 13.12
N VAL A 83 9.82 20.30 11.87
CA VAL A 83 9.54 19.26 10.86
C VAL A 83 10.78 18.40 10.61
N LYS A 84 11.95 19.00 10.38
CA LYS A 84 13.19 18.24 10.13
C LYS A 84 13.53 17.31 11.28
N ARG A 85 13.51 17.81 12.52
CA ARG A 85 13.76 17.01 13.73
C ARG A 85 12.79 15.85 13.85
N TYR A 86 11.51 16.10 13.55
CA TYR A 86 10.51 15.05 13.52
C TYR A 86 10.83 13.98 12.49
N LEU A 87 11.12 14.34 11.23
CA LEU A 87 11.46 13.36 10.19
C LEU A 87 12.75 12.59 10.50
N ILE A 88 13.76 13.25 11.06
CA ILE A 88 14.99 12.59 11.53
C ILE A 88 14.67 11.57 12.64
N SER A 89 13.80 11.92 13.59
CA SER A 89 13.38 11.00 14.65
C SER A 89 12.61 9.79 14.11
N ARG A 90 12.06 9.90 12.90
CA ARG A 90 11.40 8.81 12.16
C ARG A 90 12.34 8.08 11.20
N GLY A 91 13.63 8.36 11.28
CA GLY A 91 14.68 7.64 10.58
C GLY A 91 15.12 8.25 9.26
N PHE A 92 14.65 9.44 8.85
CA PHE A 92 15.18 10.12 7.66
C PHE A 92 16.58 10.69 7.88
N GLU A 93 17.44 10.59 6.86
CA GLU A 93 18.77 11.18 6.92
C GLU A 93 18.73 12.67 6.59
N LEU A 94 19.62 13.45 7.21
CA LEU A 94 19.71 14.90 6.98
C LEU A 94 19.98 15.23 5.49
N SER A 95 20.72 14.36 4.80
CA SER A 95 21.02 14.44 3.36
C SER A 95 19.77 14.43 2.47
N GLN A 96 18.69 13.77 2.91
CA GLN A 96 17.41 13.69 2.20
C GLN A 96 16.53 14.92 2.45
N LEU A 97 16.83 15.75 3.45
CA LEU A 97 15.96 16.84 3.90
C LEU A 97 16.52 18.22 3.48
N ARG A 98 15.94 18.77 2.40
CA ARG A 98 16.20 20.14 1.96
C ARG A 98 15.16 21.07 2.56
N SER A 99 15.54 22.32 2.81
CA SER A 99 14.61 23.25 3.43
C SER A 99 14.94 24.70 3.15
N ASN A 100 13.91 25.53 3.05
CA ASN A 100 14.01 26.99 3.03
C ASN A 100 12.87 27.60 3.85
N TYR A 101 12.95 28.88 4.18
CA TYR A 101 11.95 29.56 5.00
C TYR A 101 11.84 31.02 4.59
N PHE A 102 10.62 31.55 4.63
CA PHE A 102 10.28 32.82 3.97
C PHE A 102 9.60 33.84 4.88
N GLY A 103 9.39 33.50 6.16
CA GLY A 103 8.57 34.30 7.06
C GLY A 103 7.20 34.58 6.45
N ARG A 104 6.78 35.85 6.46
CA ARG A 104 5.49 36.29 5.92
C ARG A 104 5.51 36.74 4.46
N SER A 105 6.66 36.63 3.78
CA SER A 105 6.87 37.22 2.44
C SER A 105 6.14 36.50 1.30
N LEU A 106 5.74 35.24 1.50
CA LEU A 106 5.04 34.41 0.51
C LEU A 106 3.70 33.87 1.08
N PRO A 107 2.69 34.74 1.24
CA PRO A 107 1.35 34.29 1.65
C PRO A 107 0.68 33.51 0.52
N LYS A 108 0.04 32.38 0.86
CA LYS A 108 -0.76 31.57 -0.07
C LYS A 108 -2.24 31.82 0.11
N TYR A 109 -2.65 32.13 1.33
CA TYR A 109 -4.01 32.45 1.71
C TYR A 109 -4.12 33.94 2.04
N THR A 110 -5.32 34.52 1.92
CA THR A 110 -5.55 35.91 2.34
C THR A 110 -5.32 36.07 3.85
N ASN A 111 -4.87 37.26 4.26
CA ASN A 111 -4.67 37.62 5.66
C ASN A 111 -5.84 38.45 6.24
N ASP A 112 -6.88 38.73 5.44
CA ASP A 112 -7.98 39.63 5.80
C ASP A 112 -8.87 39.05 6.91
N GLU A 113 -9.02 37.72 6.95
CA GLU A 113 -9.81 36.99 7.93
C GLU A 113 -8.90 36.12 8.79
N ASP A 114 -9.14 36.09 10.10
CA ASP A 114 -8.32 35.34 11.06
C ASP A 114 -8.20 33.85 10.73
N GLU A 115 -9.28 33.22 10.28
CA GLU A 115 -9.31 31.81 9.90
C GLU A 115 -8.45 31.52 8.66
N LYS A 116 -8.51 32.38 7.64
CA LYS A 116 -7.70 32.23 6.42
C LYS A 116 -6.24 32.61 6.67
N ARG A 117 -6.02 33.65 7.46
CA ARG A 117 -4.69 34.08 7.92
C ARG A 117 -3.98 32.94 8.65
N ALA A 118 -4.70 32.17 9.46
CA ALA A 118 -4.16 31.01 10.15
C ALA A 118 -3.56 29.95 9.24
N LEU A 119 -4.08 29.77 8.02
CA LEU A 119 -3.55 28.83 7.04
C LEU A 119 -2.16 29.24 6.52
N ASN A 120 -1.76 30.51 6.68
CA ASN A 120 -0.40 30.94 6.37
C ASN A 120 0.64 30.52 7.41
N ARG A 121 0.24 30.08 8.60
CA ARG A 121 1.13 29.48 9.60
C ARG A 121 1.38 28.02 9.25
N ARG A 122 2.20 27.78 8.22
CA ARG A 122 2.38 26.45 7.62
C ARG A 122 3.82 26.09 7.33
N CYS A 123 4.06 24.80 7.16
CA CYS A 123 5.13 24.30 6.31
C CYS A 123 4.53 23.60 5.10
N GLU A 124 5.02 23.95 3.91
CA GLU A 124 4.76 23.20 2.69
C GLU A 124 5.80 22.10 2.56
N ILE A 125 5.34 20.87 2.27
CA ILE A 125 6.18 19.68 2.15
C ILE A 125 6.06 19.17 0.72
N ILE A 126 7.20 19.01 0.06
CA ILE A 126 7.29 18.40 -1.27
C ILE A 126 8.16 17.15 -1.16
N VAL A 127 7.59 15.99 -1.45
CA VAL A 127 8.27 14.70 -1.43
C VAL A 127 8.55 14.29 -2.87
N TYR A 128 9.83 14.22 -3.22
CA TYR A 128 10.30 13.65 -4.48
C TYR A 128 10.58 12.18 -4.25
N HIS A 129 9.93 11.32 -5.03
CA HIS A 129 10.08 9.89 -4.86
C HIS A 129 9.99 9.14 -6.18
N GLN A 130 10.64 7.99 -6.22
CA GLN A 130 10.57 7.08 -7.35
C GLN A 130 9.16 6.53 -7.50
N PRO A 131 8.66 6.35 -8.74
CA PRO A 131 7.39 5.67 -8.99
C PRO A 131 7.42 4.26 -8.42
N ASN A 132 6.23 3.75 -8.08
CA ASN A 132 6.09 2.37 -7.68
C ASN A 132 6.15 1.53 -8.95
N ILE A 133 7.33 1.07 -9.36
CA ILE A 133 7.44 0.13 -10.47
C ILE A 133 7.45 -1.26 -9.85
N PRO A 134 6.37 -2.06 -9.99
CA PRO A 134 6.45 -3.46 -9.64
C PRO A 134 7.55 -4.11 -10.46
N PHE A 135 8.52 -4.73 -9.80
CA PHE A 135 9.44 -5.60 -10.52
C PHE A 135 8.64 -6.80 -11.02
N TYR A 136 8.37 -6.84 -12.32
CA TYR A 136 7.72 -7.97 -12.97
C TYR A 136 8.77 -9.00 -13.33
N SER A 137 8.74 -10.15 -12.66
CA SER A 137 9.47 -11.33 -13.09
C SER A 137 8.67 -12.06 -14.17
N ASN A 138 9.33 -12.53 -15.23
CA ASN A 138 8.70 -13.43 -16.19
C ASN A 138 8.61 -14.88 -15.68
N LEU A 139 9.20 -15.16 -14.50
CA LEU A 139 9.22 -16.46 -13.87
C LEU A 139 7.81 -16.88 -13.45
N LYS A 140 7.36 -18.07 -13.87
CA LYS A 140 6.11 -18.67 -13.41
C LYS A 140 6.38 -19.76 -12.40
N ILE A 141 5.36 -20.11 -11.60
CA ILE A 141 5.47 -21.27 -10.68
C ILE A 141 5.72 -22.56 -11.46
N GLU A 142 5.20 -22.68 -12.69
CA GLU A 142 5.40 -23.86 -13.54
C GLU A 142 6.86 -24.04 -13.98
N ASP A 143 7.65 -22.96 -13.98
CA ASP A 143 9.08 -22.98 -14.30
C ASP A 143 9.94 -23.33 -13.06
N LEU A 144 9.33 -23.37 -11.87
CA LEU A 144 9.98 -23.76 -10.63
C LEU A 144 9.87 -25.28 -10.44
N ASP A 145 11.00 -25.95 -10.31
CA ASP A 145 11.02 -27.32 -9.79
C ASP A 145 10.87 -27.28 -8.28
N LEU A 146 9.62 -27.29 -7.80
CA LEU A 146 9.26 -27.19 -6.37
C LEU A 146 9.70 -28.44 -5.57
N LYS A 147 10.98 -28.54 -5.24
CA LYS A 147 11.56 -29.70 -4.54
C LYS A 147 11.25 -29.68 -3.03
N PRO A 148 10.94 -30.85 -2.44
CA PRO A 148 10.84 -30.96 -0.98
C PRO A 148 12.13 -30.50 -0.27
N GLY A 149 11.97 -29.71 0.79
CA GLY A 149 13.06 -29.14 1.58
C GLY A 149 13.59 -27.80 1.08
N GLU A 150 13.13 -27.30 -0.07
CA GLU A 150 13.54 -26.01 -0.63
C GLU A 150 12.47 -24.93 -0.42
N ASN A 151 12.95 -23.67 -0.38
CA ASN A 151 12.13 -22.47 -0.30
C ASN A 151 12.18 -21.71 -1.62
N TYR A 152 11.01 -21.27 -2.09
CA TYR A 152 10.88 -20.49 -3.32
C TYR A 152 10.13 -19.21 -3.04
N ILE A 153 10.61 -18.10 -3.60
CA ILE A 153 9.86 -16.84 -3.59
C ILE A 153 8.70 -16.98 -4.59
N LEU A 154 7.48 -16.64 -4.17
CA LEU A 154 6.33 -16.60 -5.08
C LEU A 154 6.48 -15.39 -6.03
N PRO A 155 6.75 -15.60 -7.33
CA PRO A 155 7.06 -14.52 -8.26
C PRO A 155 5.84 -13.63 -8.47
N ASN A 156 6.03 -12.30 -8.46
CA ASN A 156 4.97 -11.32 -8.65
C ASN A 156 3.81 -11.39 -7.64
N LEU A 157 3.95 -12.11 -6.52
CA LEU A 157 2.97 -12.04 -5.43
C LEU A 157 3.28 -10.85 -4.54
N HIS A 158 2.73 -9.70 -4.92
CA HIS A 158 2.84 -8.46 -4.16
C HIS A 158 1.50 -8.07 -3.56
N PHE A 159 1.55 -7.22 -2.54
CA PHE A 159 0.40 -6.71 -1.81
C PHE A 159 0.40 -5.19 -1.78
N VAL A 160 -0.79 -4.60 -1.74
CA VAL A 160 -1.00 -3.20 -1.43
C VAL A 160 -0.32 -2.86 -0.08
N GLY A 161 0.28 -1.68 0.01
CA GLY A 161 0.99 -1.24 1.22
C GLY A 161 0.12 -1.37 2.47
N ASN A 162 0.67 -1.94 3.55
CA ASN A 162 0.00 -2.17 4.84
C ASN A 162 -1.32 -2.98 4.77
N GLN A 163 -1.63 -3.59 3.62
CA GLN A 163 -2.83 -4.39 3.39
C GLN A 163 -2.45 -5.85 3.08
N ILE A 164 -3.48 -6.70 3.17
CA ILE A 164 -3.47 -8.09 2.69
C ILE A 164 -4.01 -8.22 1.26
N VAL A 165 -4.41 -7.09 0.65
CA VAL A 165 -4.96 -7.05 -0.71
C VAL A 165 -3.82 -7.30 -1.70
N PRO A 166 -3.88 -8.37 -2.52
CA PRO A 166 -2.88 -8.61 -3.53
C PRO A 166 -2.96 -7.54 -4.62
N MET A 167 -1.84 -7.24 -5.26
CA MET A 167 -1.82 -6.40 -6.45
C MET A 167 -2.58 -7.08 -7.59
N TRP A 168 -3.19 -6.31 -8.49
CA TRP A 168 -4.06 -6.82 -9.57
C TRP A 168 -3.39 -7.87 -10.48
N TYR A 169 -2.07 -7.78 -10.66
CA TYR A 169 -1.29 -8.74 -11.45
C TYR A 169 -0.97 -10.05 -10.70
N SER A 170 -1.12 -10.09 -9.38
CA SER A 170 -0.85 -11.28 -8.55
C SER A 170 -1.85 -12.42 -8.79
N PHE A 171 -2.95 -12.19 -9.51
CA PHE A 171 -3.91 -13.24 -9.90
C PHE A 171 -3.24 -14.42 -10.61
N ASP A 172 -2.24 -14.14 -11.44
CA ASP A 172 -1.64 -15.18 -12.28
C ASP A 172 -0.77 -16.13 -11.44
N VAL A 173 0.10 -15.61 -10.56
CA VAL A 173 0.89 -16.45 -9.64
C VAL A 173 0.00 -17.22 -8.65
N LEU A 174 -1.10 -16.64 -8.17
CA LEU A 174 -2.05 -17.34 -7.29
C LEU A 174 -2.70 -18.52 -8.02
N ASN A 175 -3.10 -18.32 -9.27
CA ASN A 175 -3.62 -19.40 -10.11
C ASN A 175 -2.56 -20.46 -10.40
N ASP A 176 -1.35 -20.08 -10.79
CA ASP A 176 -0.26 -21.02 -11.07
C ASP A 176 0.11 -21.84 -9.83
N LEU A 177 0.11 -21.21 -8.65
CA LEU A 177 0.29 -21.89 -7.37
C LEU A 177 -0.82 -22.91 -7.12
N ARG A 178 -2.09 -22.54 -7.32
CA ARG A 178 -3.21 -23.46 -7.22
C ARG A 178 -3.06 -24.63 -8.20
N ASN A 179 -2.67 -24.36 -9.45
CA ASN A 179 -2.42 -25.40 -10.46
C ASN A 179 -1.37 -26.40 -9.94
N ALA A 180 -0.28 -25.94 -9.31
CA ALA A 180 0.74 -26.80 -8.73
C ALA A 180 0.17 -27.74 -7.65
N PHE A 181 -0.70 -27.24 -6.75
CA PHE A 181 -1.32 -28.07 -5.71
C PHE A 181 -2.30 -29.12 -6.27
N PHE A 182 -2.92 -28.87 -7.43
CA PHE A 182 -3.77 -29.85 -8.12
C PHE A 182 -2.95 -30.85 -8.94
N ARG A 183 -1.83 -30.41 -9.54
CA ARG A 183 -0.88 -31.32 -10.21
C ARG A 183 -0.17 -32.23 -9.21
N TYR A 184 0.02 -31.80 -7.96
CA TYR A 184 0.66 -32.62 -6.92
C TYR A 184 -0.29 -32.77 -5.71
N PRO A 185 -1.27 -33.70 -5.74
CA PRO A 185 -2.30 -33.82 -4.70
C PRO A 185 -1.78 -34.14 -3.29
N GLN A 186 -0.59 -34.72 -3.17
CA GLN A 186 0.07 -34.99 -1.87
C GLN A 186 1.02 -33.86 -1.44
N MET A 187 1.15 -32.79 -2.24
CA MET A 187 2.05 -31.70 -1.91
C MET A 187 1.60 -31.01 -0.63
N LYS A 188 2.53 -30.87 0.31
CA LYS A 188 2.37 -30.10 1.55
C LYS A 188 3.38 -28.97 1.55
N ALA A 189 2.96 -27.79 2.00
CA ALA A 189 3.85 -26.64 2.04
C ALA A 189 3.53 -25.69 3.19
N GLU A 190 4.55 -24.93 3.57
CA GLU A 190 4.40 -23.76 4.41
C GLU A 190 4.50 -22.48 3.58
N PHE A 191 3.71 -21.46 3.94
CA PHE A 191 3.82 -20.13 3.35
C PHE A 191 4.46 -19.20 4.37
N HIS A 192 5.59 -18.60 4.00
CA HIS A 192 6.37 -17.75 4.90
C HIS A 192 6.20 -16.31 4.45
N GLY A 193 5.53 -15.50 5.27
CA GLY A 193 5.33 -14.08 5.00
C GLY A 193 6.42 -13.22 5.63
N HIS A 194 6.86 -12.21 4.88
CA HIS A 194 7.94 -11.29 5.27
C HIS A 194 7.53 -9.82 5.06
N VAL A 195 8.13 -8.93 5.86
CA VAL A 195 8.04 -7.47 5.72
C VAL A 195 9.44 -6.84 5.79
N CYS A 196 9.63 -5.67 5.16
CA CYS A 196 10.96 -5.03 5.05
C CYS A 196 11.40 -4.31 6.33
N CYS A 197 10.69 -3.25 6.71
CA CYS A 197 11.35 -2.11 7.34
C CYS A 197 10.90 -1.91 8.80
N VAL A 198 9.65 -2.28 9.11
CA VAL A 198 9.10 -2.32 10.47
C VAL A 198 8.73 -3.77 10.76
N ASN A 199 9.12 -4.27 11.93
CA ASN A 199 8.77 -5.63 12.33
C ASN A 199 7.27 -5.74 12.64
N ASP A 200 6.46 -5.91 11.61
CA ASP A 200 5.02 -6.19 11.70
C ASP A 200 4.79 -7.68 11.43
N LYS A 201 5.12 -8.50 12.44
CA LYS A 201 4.85 -9.94 12.40
C LYS A 201 3.35 -10.21 12.08
N PRO A 202 2.36 -9.55 12.71
CA PRO A 202 0.96 -9.74 12.35
C PRO A 202 0.66 -9.57 10.86
N LEU A 203 1.12 -8.49 10.22
CA LEU A 203 0.90 -8.27 8.78
C LEU A 203 1.58 -9.34 7.92
N SER A 204 2.81 -9.73 8.27
CA SER A 204 3.50 -10.80 7.55
C SER A 204 2.74 -12.13 7.64
N GLU A 205 2.17 -12.44 8.80
CA GLU A 205 1.38 -13.65 9.05
C GLU A 205 0.05 -13.61 8.30
N GLU A 206 -0.65 -12.48 8.30
CA GLU A 206 -1.90 -12.29 7.57
C GLU A 206 -1.70 -12.42 6.04
N ARG A 207 -0.56 -11.99 5.49
CA ARG A 207 -0.25 -12.16 4.06
C ARG A 207 0.03 -13.62 3.70
N ALA A 208 0.73 -14.36 4.56
CA ALA A 208 0.87 -15.81 4.38
C ALA A 208 -0.50 -16.51 4.53
N PHE A 209 -1.31 -16.05 5.48
CA PHE A 209 -2.66 -16.57 5.70
C PHE A 209 -3.58 -16.28 4.51
N PHE A 210 -3.44 -15.15 3.82
CA PHE A 210 -4.15 -14.86 2.58
C PHE A 210 -3.90 -15.95 1.52
N VAL A 211 -2.64 -16.36 1.30
CA VAL A 211 -2.31 -17.43 0.34
C VAL A 211 -2.92 -18.75 0.77
N TYR A 212 -2.80 -19.09 2.06
CA TYR A 212 -3.45 -20.26 2.65
C TYR A 212 -4.96 -20.26 2.38
N GLN A 213 -5.64 -19.16 2.70
CA GLN A 213 -7.09 -19.03 2.57
C GLN A 213 -7.52 -19.10 1.12
N PHE A 214 -6.82 -18.41 0.21
CA PHE A 214 -7.05 -18.47 -1.22
C PHE A 214 -7.02 -19.92 -1.74
N LEU A 215 -6.00 -20.70 -1.37
CA LEU A 215 -5.88 -22.10 -1.82
C LEU A 215 -7.00 -22.97 -1.23
N VAL A 216 -7.34 -22.78 0.04
CA VAL A 216 -8.41 -23.53 0.72
C VAL A 216 -9.79 -23.28 0.10
N GLU A 217 -10.13 -22.00 -0.11
CA GLU A 217 -11.40 -21.61 -0.74
C GLU A 217 -11.49 -22.11 -2.18
N ASN A 218 -10.35 -22.40 -2.82
CA ASN A 218 -10.26 -22.91 -4.18
C ASN A 218 -9.88 -24.40 -4.25
N GLY A 219 -10.22 -25.16 -3.21
CA GLY A 219 -10.26 -26.64 -3.27
C GLY A 219 -9.01 -27.37 -2.79
N VAL A 220 -7.99 -26.67 -2.29
CA VAL A 220 -6.82 -27.32 -1.67
C VAL A 220 -7.13 -27.67 -0.22
N GLU A 221 -6.82 -28.89 0.20
CA GLU A 221 -7.11 -29.36 1.55
C GLU A 221 -6.30 -28.58 2.61
N LYS A 222 -6.97 -28.12 3.67
CA LYS A 222 -6.38 -27.35 4.78
C LYS A 222 -5.17 -28.05 5.42
N SER A 223 -5.23 -29.38 5.56
CA SER A 223 -4.18 -30.18 6.20
C SER A 223 -2.83 -30.14 5.46
N ARG A 224 -2.84 -29.67 4.21
CA ARG A 224 -1.65 -29.60 3.34
C ARG A 224 -0.90 -28.27 3.47
N LEU A 225 -1.46 -27.29 4.17
CA LEU A 225 -1.02 -25.90 4.11
C LEU A 225 -0.75 -25.36 5.50
N THR A 226 0.32 -24.58 5.67
CA THR A 226 0.64 -23.94 6.95
C THR A 226 1.16 -22.52 6.74
N PRO A 227 0.41 -21.47 7.10
CA PRO A 227 0.90 -20.09 7.03
C PRO A 227 1.76 -19.73 8.24
N LYS A 228 2.85 -18.98 8.04
CA LYS A 228 3.74 -18.47 9.09
C LYS A 228 4.20 -17.05 8.76
N GLY A 229 4.14 -16.14 9.72
CA GLY A 229 4.71 -14.80 9.61
C GLY A 229 6.07 -14.70 10.31
N PHE A 230 7.08 -14.18 9.60
CA PHE A 230 8.44 -13.98 10.13
C PHE A 230 8.79 -12.52 10.38
N GLY A 231 7.86 -11.58 10.14
CA GLY A 231 8.14 -10.16 10.27
C GLY A 231 9.31 -9.75 9.36
N ASN A 232 10.24 -8.96 9.90
CA ASN A 232 11.48 -8.58 9.21
C ASN A 232 12.71 -9.40 9.66
N LEU A 233 12.50 -10.54 10.33
CA LEU A 233 13.59 -11.31 10.96
C LEU A 233 14.42 -12.14 9.97
N ARG A 234 14.00 -12.24 8.71
CA ARG A 234 14.64 -13.04 7.66
C ARG A 234 14.73 -12.27 6.33
N PRO A 235 15.57 -11.23 6.25
CA PRO A 235 15.78 -10.50 5.00
C PRO A 235 16.43 -11.42 3.95
N PHE A 236 15.95 -11.37 2.72
CA PHE A 236 16.53 -12.08 1.58
C PHE A 236 17.70 -11.30 0.99
N VAL A 237 17.56 -9.97 0.93
CA VAL A 237 18.59 -9.03 0.48
C VAL A 237 18.78 -7.92 1.51
N LYS A 238 19.98 -7.32 1.52
CA LYS A 238 20.24 -6.12 2.32
C LYS A 238 19.53 -4.93 1.67
N GLU A 239 18.70 -4.22 2.43
CA GLU A 239 17.88 -3.11 1.91
C GLU A 239 18.71 -1.85 1.74
N THR A 240 19.36 -1.71 0.58
CA THR A 240 20.07 -0.49 0.19
C THR A 240 19.32 0.30 -0.90
N ARG A 241 18.36 -0.33 -1.58
CA ARG A 241 17.57 0.23 -2.69
C ARG A 241 16.10 -0.19 -2.61
N ALA A 242 15.22 0.54 -3.31
CA ALA A 242 13.78 0.28 -3.34
C ALA A 242 13.40 -1.09 -3.89
N GLU A 243 14.14 -1.57 -4.88
CA GLU A 243 13.96 -2.90 -5.47
C GLU A 243 14.22 -4.03 -4.44
N GLU A 244 15.18 -3.81 -3.53
CA GLU A 244 15.56 -4.79 -2.50
C GLU A 244 14.52 -4.82 -1.36
N GLU A 245 13.91 -3.68 -1.03
CA GLU A 245 12.80 -3.63 -0.07
C GLU A 245 11.58 -4.43 -0.57
N LEU A 246 11.29 -4.42 -1.88
CA LEU A 246 10.21 -5.22 -2.47
C LEU A 246 10.49 -6.71 -2.34
N GLN A 247 11.73 -7.14 -2.52
CA GLN A 247 12.15 -8.54 -2.33
C GLN A 247 12.03 -8.99 -0.86
N ASN A 248 12.08 -8.05 0.10
CA ASN A 248 11.83 -8.36 1.50
C ASN A 248 10.35 -8.30 1.91
N ARG A 249 9.46 -7.74 1.07
CA ARG A 249 7.99 -7.78 1.22
C ARG A 249 7.38 -8.93 0.43
N ARG A 250 7.88 -10.14 0.67
CA ARG A 250 7.54 -11.34 -0.12
C ARG A 250 6.74 -12.37 0.68
N VAL A 251 6.16 -13.31 -0.05
CA VAL A 251 5.74 -14.60 0.49
C VAL A 251 6.57 -15.69 -0.19
N GLU A 252 7.17 -16.56 0.62
CA GLU A 252 7.83 -17.77 0.14
C GLU A 252 6.92 -18.98 0.30
N ILE A 253 7.14 -20.00 -0.52
CA ILE A 253 6.64 -21.35 -0.33
C ILE A 253 7.81 -22.26 0.07
N ALA A 254 7.70 -22.89 1.23
CA ALA A 254 8.59 -23.97 1.67
C ALA A 254 7.90 -25.30 1.41
N VAL A 255 8.42 -26.08 0.46
CA VAL A 255 7.80 -27.36 0.09
C VAL A 255 8.22 -28.41 1.10
N LEU A 256 7.27 -28.95 1.86
CA LEU A 256 7.54 -29.97 2.88
C LEU A 256 7.53 -31.38 2.29
N GLN A 257 6.61 -31.61 1.36
CA GLN A 257 6.39 -32.90 0.73
C GLN A 257 5.87 -32.66 -0.68
N ARG A 258 6.32 -33.43 -1.66
CA ARG A 258 5.82 -33.47 -3.03
C ARG A 258 6.21 -34.83 -3.63
N GLU A 259 5.33 -35.42 -4.44
CA GLU A 259 5.65 -36.59 -5.25
C GLU A 259 6.21 -36.17 -6.62
N ASP A 260 7.08 -36.98 -7.22
CA ASP A 260 7.72 -36.64 -8.49
C ASP A 260 6.74 -36.65 -9.68
N GLN A 261 5.71 -37.48 -9.62
CA GLN A 261 4.73 -37.62 -10.70
C GLN A 261 3.65 -36.54 -10.61
N ALA A 262 3.52 -35.73 -11.68
CA ALA A 262 2.46 -34.75 -11.82
C ALA A 262 1.16 -35.41 -12.33
N ALA A 263 0.06 -35.15 -11.63
CA ALA A 263 -1.29 -35.42 -12.08
C ALA A 263 -1.72 -34.43 -13.18
N SER A 264 -2.66 -34.86 -14.02
CA SER A 264 -3.36 -33.96 -14.93
C SER A 264 -4.34 -33.07 -14.15
N LEU A 265 -4.53 -31.83 -14.61
CA LEU A 265 -5.54 -30.95 -14.04
C LEU A 265 -6.95 -31.49 -14.36
N PRO A 266 -7.95 -31.28 -13.49
CA PRO A 266 -9.35 -31.63 -13.78
C PRO A 266 -9.85 -30.93 -15.05
N LEU A 267 -10.77 -31.58 -15.79
CA LEU A 267 -11.29 -31.05 -17.08
C LEU A 267 -12.07 -29.74 -16.92
N ASP A 268 -12.74 -29.55 -15.80
CA ASP A 268 -13.52 -28.36 -15.46
C ASP A 268 -12.72 -27.29 -14.69
N PHE A 269 -11.40 -27.48 -14.60
CA PHE A 269 -10.53 -26.62 -13.80
C PHE A 269 -10.34 -25.24 -14.44
N ARG A 270 -11.01 -24.23 -13.87
CA ARG A 270 -10.99 -22.84 -14.36
C ARG A 270 -10.13 -21.94 -13.48
N LYS A 271 -9.45 -20.97 -14.09
CA LYS A 271 -8.73 -19.93 -13.35
C LYS A 271 -9.68 -19.21 -12.38
N VAL A 272 -9.22 -18.97 -11.16
CA VAL A 272 -9.86 -18.05 -10.21
C VAL A 272 -9.81 -16.66 -10.80
N GLN A 273 -10.98 -16.05 -10.91
CA GLN A 273 -11.15 -14.69 -11.42
C GLN A 273 -11.82 -13.77 -10.40
N ASP A 274 -12.12 -14.26 -9.20
CA ASP A 274 -12.87 -13.55 -8.17
C ASP A 274 -12.27 -13.89 -6.79
N ILE A 275 -11.92 -12.87 -6.02
CA ILE A 275 -11.33 -12.99 -4.68
C ILE A 275 -12.00 -11.95 -3.79
N ASN A 276 -12.51 -12.35 -2.63
CA ASN A 276 -13.09 -11.45 -1.64
C ASN A 276 -12.33 -11.52 -0.32
N MET A 277 -12.05 -10.37 0.31
CA MET A 277 -11.24 -10.31 1.52
C MET A 277 -11.56 -9.07 2.37
N PRO A 278 -11.32 -9.12 3.70
CA PRO A 278 -11.48 -7.95 4.55
C PRO A 278 -10.37 -6.91 4.31
N LEU A 279 -10.68 -5.64 4.54
CA LEU A 279 -9.72 -4.54 4.52
C LEU A 279 -9.24 -4.21 5.93
N ARG A 280 -7.92 -4.12 6.10
CA ARG A 280 -7.29 -3.85 7.41
C ARG A 280 -7.15 -2.35 7.63
N GLY A 281 -7.46 -1.90 8.86
CA GLY A 281 -7.11 -0.55 9.34
C GLY A 281 -7.86 0.62 8.71
N ILE A 282 -8.91 0.37 7.92
CA ILE A 282 -9.79 1.42 7.39
C ILE A 282 -11.03 1.50 8.29
N GLU A 283 -11.00 2.42 9.25
CA GLU A 283 -12.01 2.55 10.30
C GLU A 283 -12.77 3.88 10.19
N PHE A 284 -14.09 3.81 10.33
CA PHE A 284 -14.94 4.99 10.40
C PHE A 284 -14.94 5.62 11.79
N ILE A 285 -15.06 6.95 11.85
CA ILE A 285 -15.27 7.66 13.10
C ILE A 285 -16.61 7.22 13.70
N THR A 286 -16.60 6.90 15.00
CA THR A 286 -17.79 6.41 15.71
C THR A 286 -18.97 7.37 15.54
N GLY A 287 -20.10 6.84 15.07
CA GLY A 287 -21.33 7.60 14.83
C GLY A 287 -21.27 8.59 13.66
N LYS A 288 -20.21 8.58 12.85
CA LYS A 288 -20.05 9.48 11.69
C LYS A 288 -19.80 8.71 10.39
N GLY A 289 -20.02 9.39 9.27
CA GLY A 289 -19.74 8.88 7.93
C GLY A 289 -18.26 8.97 7.52
N GLY A 290 -17.48 9.85 8.17
CA GLY A 290 -16.07 10.07 7.86
C GLY A 290 -15.13 9.00 8.44
N LEU A 291 -13.96 8.83 7.82
CA LEU A 291 -12.89 7.96 8.29
C LEU A 291 -11.99 8.66 9.33
N TYR A 292 -11.38 7.87 10.23
CA TYR A 292 -10.23 8.35 11.00
C TYR A 292 -9.06 8.69 10.04
N PRO A 293 -8.14 9.60 10.40
CA PRO A 293 -6.98 9.92 9.57
C PRO A 293 -6.16 8.68 9.15
N SER A 294 -5.95 7.74 10.08
CA SER A 294 -5.32 6.44 9.80
C SER A 294 -6.11 5.61 8.79
N GLY A 295 -7.43 5.56 8.91
CA GLY A 295 -8.28 4.84 7.97
C GLY A 295 -8.28 5.46 6.57
N ARG A 296 -8.30 6.79 6.48
CA ARG A 296 -8.19 7.51 5.21
C ARG A 296 -6.86 7.22 4.51
N PHE A 297 -5.76 7.18 5.27
CA PHE A 297 -4.45 6.79 4.76
C PHE A 297 -4.44 5.37 4.20
N MET A 298 -4.98 4.41 4.95
CA MET A 298 -5.08 3.02 4.50
C MET A 298 -5.94 2.86 3.24
N LEU A 299 -7.00 3.67 3.11
CA LEU A 299 -7.83 3.74 1.91
C LEU A 299 -7.08 4.38 0.73
N LYS A 300 -6.23 5.39 0.97
CA LYS A 300 -5.39 6.02 -0.06
C LYS A 300 -4.47 5.01 -0.72
N LEU A 301 -3.78 4.18 0.07
CA LEU A 301 -2.90 3.12 -0.45
C LEU A 301 -3.65 2.13 -1.36
N LEU A 302 -4.88 1.77 -0.97
CA LEU A 302 -5.75 0.94 -1.80
C LEU A 302 -6.19 1.69 -3.07
N GLY A 303 -6.61 2.94 -2.96
CA GLY A 303 -7.02 3.78 -4.09
C GLY A 303 -5.93 3.94 -5.13
N GLU A 304 -4.70 4.22 -4.72
CA GLU A 304 -3.54 4.29 -5.63
C GLU A 304 -3.33 2.96 -6.38
N SER A 305 -3.43 1.82 -5.69
CA SER A 305 -3.36 0.51 -6.34
C SER A 305 -4.52 0.25 -7.31
N ILE A 306 -5.73 0.72 -7.00
CA ILE A 306 -6.91 0.60 -7.87
C ILE A 306 -6.72 1.47 -9.12
N ALA A 307 -6.25 2.70 -8.98
CA ALA A 307 -6.02 3.62 -10.08
C ALA A 307 -5.01 3.05 -11.10
N GLU A 308 -4.01 2.31 -10.64
CA GLU A 308 -3.03 1.61 -11.49
C GLU A 308 -3.52 0.29 -12.09
N SER A 309 -4.66 -0.23 -11.62
CA SER A 309 -5.14 -1.56 -11.99
C SER A 309 -5.64 -1.67 -13.42
N ARG A 310 -5.42 -2.84 -14.02
CA ARG A 310 -5.82 -3.18 -15.40
C ARG A 310 -6.58 -4.51 -15.42
N GLY A 311 -7.72 -4.54 -16.11
CA GLY A 311 -8.51 -5.75 -16.31
C GLY A 311 -9.11 -6.35 -15.03
N VAL A 312 -9.10 -5.62 -13.91
CA VAL A 312 -9.67 -6.03 -12.62
C VAL A 312 -10.58 -4.91 -12.12
N HIS A 313 -11.78 -5.29 -11.68
CA HIS A 313 -12.71 -4.40 -10.99
C HIS A 313 -12.68 -4.67 -9.49
N HIS A 314 -12.81 -3.60 -8.70
CA HIS A 314 -12.73 -3.62 -7.24
C HIS A 314 -14.06 -3.16 -6.64
N GLU A 315 -14.86 -4.09 -6.15
CA GLU A 315 -16.08 -3.78 -5.41
C GLU A 315 -15.75 -3.61 -3.93
N ILE A 316 -15.79 -2.37 -3.44
CA ILE A 316 -15.58 -2.03 -2.03
C ILE A 316 -16.90 -2.19 -1.27
N GLN A 317 -16.91 -3.05 -0.27
CA GLN A 317 -18.12 -3.45 0.43
C GLN A 317 -18.11 -2.86 1.85
N VAL A 318 -19.06 -1.98 2.15
CA VAL A 318 -19.21 -1.31 3.45
C VAL A 318 -20.07 -2.14 4.37
N ASN A 319 -19.52 -2.56 5.51
CA ASN A 319 -20.27 -3.29 6.53
C ASN A 319 -21.22 -2.35 7.29
N ILE A 320 -22.52 -2.53 7.05
CA ILE A 320 -23.58 -1.72 7.64
C ILE A 320 -24.30 -2.40 8.81
N ASN A 321 -23.75 -3.50 9.36
CA ASN A 321 -24.31 -4.16 10.54
C ASN A 321 -24.46 -3.16 11.71
N GLY A 322 -25.66 -3.11 12.28
CA GLY A 322 -25.98 -2.22 13.41
C GLY A 322 -25.99 -0.72 13.08
N LEU A 323 -25.96 -0.33 11.80
CA LEU A 323 -26.09 1.07 11.38
C LEU A 323 -27.52 1.37 10.93
N ASN A 324 -27.94 2.63 11.08
CA ASN A 324 -29.16 3.11 10.43
C ASN A 324 -28.90 3.44 8.95
N GLU A 325 -29.97 3.59 8.17
CA GLU A 325 -29.93 3.85 6.73
C GLU A 325 -29.09 5.08 6.39
N ARG A 326 -29.37 6.22 7.04
CA ARG A 326 -28.63 7.48 6.82
C ARG A 326 -27.12 7.32 7.02
N LEU A 327 -26.70 6.71 8.11
CA LEU A 327 -25.28 6.52 8.41
C LEU A 327 -24.63 5.53 7.43
N SER A 328 -25.38 4.51 7.00
CA SER A 328 -24.94 3.55 5.98
C SER A 328 -24.64 4.24 4.65
N GLU A 329 -25.57 5.08 4.18
CA GLU A 329 -25.40 5.88 2.95
C GLU A 329 -24.21 6.84 3.05
N MET A 330 -24.09 7.57 4.17
CA MET A 330 -22.98 8.49 4.39
C MET A 330 -21.62 7.79 4.30
N ARG A 331 -21.50 6.57 4.83
CA ARG A 331 -20.25 5.79 4.78
C ARG A 331 -19.94 5.30 3.37
N VAL A 332 -20.93 4.81 2.63
CA VAL A 332 -20.78 4.41 1.22
C VAL A 332 -20.32 5.60 0.36
N GLN A 333 -20.97 6.76 0.53
CA GLN A 333 -20.62 7.98 -0.20
C GLN A 333 -19.22 8.49 0.16
N GLU A 334 -18.82 8.43 1.43
CA GLU A 334 -17.48 8.85 1.85
C GLU A 334 -16.38 8.01 1.17
N ILE A 335 -16.52 6.68 1.15
CA ILE A 335 -15.55 5.80 0.50
C ILE A 335 -15.46 6.11 -0.99
N ARG A 336 -16.60 6.26 -1.67
CA ARG A 336 -16.65 6.60 -3.09
C ARG A 336 -15.92 7.91 -3.38
N ARG A 337 -16.27 8.99 -2.66
CA ARG A 337 -15.67 10.32 -2.81
C ARG A 337 -14.15 10.30 -2.58
N GLN A 338 -13.67 9.51 -1.61
CA GLN A 338 -12.24 9.39 -1.34
C GLN A 338 -11.51 8.66 -2.49
N LEU A 339 -12.05 7.54 -2.97
CA LEU A 339 -11.45 6.79 -4.09
C LEU A 339 -11.39 7.63 -5.37
N GLU A 340 -12.46 8.37 -5.70
CA GLU A 340 -12.46 9.33 -6.81
C GLU A 340 -11.35 10.38 -6.63
N SER A 341 -11.20 10.92 -5.41
CA SER A 341 -10.15 11.90 -5.10
C SER A 341 -8.72 11.34 -5.19
N PHE A 342 -8.56 10.02 -5.16
CA PHE A 342 -7.28 9.33 -5.34
C PHE A 342 -7.01 8.95 -6.81
N GLY A 343 -7.90 9.34 -7.73
CA GLY A 343 -7.73 9.10 -9.17
C GLY A 343 -8.31 7.77 -9.67
N CYS A 344 -9.06 7.04 -8.84
CA CYS A 344 -9.79 5.85 -9.28
C CYS A 344 -10.90 6.22 -10.26
N ARG A 345 -11.00 5.50 -11.38
CA ARG A 345 -12.04 5.71 -12.40
C ARG A 345 -13.26 4.85 -12.12
N GLU A 346 -14.45 5.29 -12.50
CA GLU A 346 -15.71 4.57 -12.26
C GLU A 346 -15.72 3.13 -12.80
N ASN A 347 -14.98 2.84 -13.88
CA ASN A 347 -14.90 1.48 -14.42
C ASN A 347 -13.96 0.56 -13.62
N GLN A 348 -13.12 1.10 -12.74
CA GLN A 348 -12.14 0.33 -11.94
C GLN A 348 -12.71 -0.11 -10.59
N PHE A 349 -13.74 0.56 -10.07
CA PHE A 349 -14.29 0.26 -8.76
C PHE A 349 -15.79 0.54 -8.64
N SER A 350 -16.40 -0.06 -7.64
CA SER A 350 -17.75 0.23 -7.16
C SER A 350 -17.74 0.24 -5.64
N VAL A 351 -18.76 0.87 -5.03
CA VAL A 351 -18.91 0.88 -3.58
C VAL A 351 -20.35 0.51 -3.24
N ILE A 352 -20.52 -0.56 -2.45
CA ILE A 352 -21.82 -1.11 -2.06
C ILE A 352 -21.90 -1.27 -0.54
N ALA A 353 -23.12 -1.34 0.00
CA ALA A 353 -23.36 -1.71 1.39
C ALA A 353 -23.62 -3.23 1.50
N ILE A 354 -23.11 -3.85 2.56
CA ILE A 354 -23.30 -5.27 2.86
C ILE A 354 -23.61 -5.51 4.35
N GLN A 355 -24.28 -6.62 4.63
CA GLN A 355 -24.53 -7.13 5.98
C GLN A 355 -23.91 -8.53 6.12
N PRO A 356 -22.58 -8.62 6.35
CA PRO A 356 -21.90 -9.91 6.44
C PRO A 356 -22.36 -10.67 7.69
N GLU A 357 -22.37 -12.00 7.61
CA GLU A 357 -22.58 -12.84 8.78
C GLU A 357 -21.44 -12.62 9.78
N GLU A 358 -21.77 -12.24 11.02
CA GLU A 358 -20.73 -12.01 12.03
C GLU A 358 -20.13 -13.33 12.52
N PRO A 359 -18.79 -13.45 12.60
CA PRO A 359 -18.17 -14.63 13.19
C PRO A 359 -18.55 -14.74 14.67
N ARG A 360 -18.89 -15.96 15.12
CA ARG A 360 -19.24 -16.22 16.53
C ARG A 360 -18.03 -15.89 17.43
N GLY A 361 -18.08 -14.81 18.20
CA GLY A 361 -17.07 -14.45 19.20
C GLY A 361 -16.71 -12.97 19.27
N LYS A 362 -15.76 -12.60 20.14
CA LYS A 362 -15.23 -11.22 20.29
C LYS A 362 -14.23 -10.86 19.19
N SER A 363 -14.61 -10.99 17.92
CA SER A 363 -13.74 -10.51 16.83
C SER A 363 -13.85 -8.99 16.70
N LYS A 364 -12.76 -8.33 16.30
CA LYS A 364 -12.78 -6.90 15.99
C LYS A 364 -13.69 -6.68 14.78
N ARG A 365 -14.60 -5.72 14.86
CA ARG A 365 -15.52 -5.37 13.77
C ARG A 365 -14.72 -4.97 12.53
N ILE A 366 -15.04 -5.60 11.40
CA ILE A 366 -14.47 -5.28 10.08
C ILE A 366 -15.44 -4.32 9.40
N ASP A 367 -14.97 -3.11 9.12
CA ASP A 367 -15.81 -2.06 8.52
C ASP A 367 -15.90 -2.17 7.00
N LEU A 368 -14.90 -2.75 6.35
CA LEU A 368 -14.81 -2.82 4.90
C LEU A 368 -14.25 -4.15 4.40
N TYR A 369 -14.73 -4.57 3.25
CA TYR A 369 -14.19 -5.68 2.45
C TYR A 369 -13.90 -5.17 1.03
N VAL A 370 -13.09 -5.91 0.29
CA VAL A 370 -12.90 -5.71 -1.13
C VAL A 370 -13.09 -7.03 -1.85
N ARG A 371 -13.92 -7.02 -2.89
CA ARG A 371 -14.03 -8.08 -3.87
C ARG A 371 -13.34 -7.64 -5.15
N MET A 372 -12.31 -8.38 -5.53
CA MET A 372 -11.54 -8.17 -6.76
C MET A 372 -11.97 -9.21 -7.78
N PHE A 373 -12.39 -8.78 -8.96
CA PHE A 373 -12.72 -9.72 -10.03
C PHE A 373 -12.19 -9.27 -11.39
N LYS A 374 -11.67 -10.22 -12.18
CA LYS A 374 -11.25 -9.93 -13.55
C LYS A 374 -12.48 -9.59 -14.37
N LEU A 375 -12.48 -8.38 -14.94
CA LEU A 375 -13.44 -8.02 -15.99
C LEU A 375 -13.16 -9.01 -17.12
N HIS A 376 -14.20 -9.71 -17.59
CA HIS A 376 -14.03 -10.73 -18.62
C HIS A 376 -13.20 -10.11 -19.75
N SER A 377 -12.00 -10.64 -19.98
CA SER A 377 -11.31 -10.35 -21.22
C SER A 377 -12.28 -10.78 -22.32
N GLU A 378 -12.58 -9.85 -23.23
CA GLU A 378 -13.13 -10.23 -24.52
C GLU A 378 -12.31 -11.43 -25.02
N ARG A 379 -13.08 -12.49 -25.32
CA ARG A 379 -12.74 -13.80 -25.88
C ARG A 379 -11.30 -14.06 -26.30
#